data_AF-A0A0K9NQS3-F1
#
_entry.id   AF-A0A0K9NQS3-F1
#
_cell.length_a   1.000
_cell.length_b   1.000
_cell.length_c   1.000
_cell.angle_alpha   90.00
_cell.angle_beta   90.00
_cell.angle_gamma   90.00
#
_symmetry.space_group_name_H-M   'P 1'
#
loop_
_entity.id
_entity.type
_entity.pdbx_description
1 polymer ?
#
loop_
_entity_poly.entity_id
_entity_poly.type
_entity_poly.pdbx_seq_one_letter_code
_entity_poly.pdbx_strand_id
1 'polypeptide(L)'
;VMPPIWCRLDRFWFEHPGVIPQTLTKQPFICPMDHVFEISEMAEELLGEEFGPRIEFREYSFLKNPSLPKEVRESIVDVRICKGNFTSCNKNKTGQIGMPKYASDLMIIELLSSYKDIKVIEFSSMDLDFHGFSDNTKEEKFRNRMKRYTSAWCCLPPSMDDKGHIYYDIYWDEKPKSIEKKRIVM
;
A
#
# COMPACT_ATOMS: atom_id res chain seq x y z
N VAL A 1 -7.08 5.69 1.68
CA VAL A 1 -6.13 6.82 1.66
C VAL A 1 -4.74 6.24 1.72
N MET A 2 -3.85 6.60 0.79
CA MET A 2 -2.49 6.08 0.74
C MET A 2 -1.64 6.71 1.85
N PRO A 3 -0.68 5.99 2.45
CA PRO A 3 0.25 6.56 3.40
C PRO A 3 1.24 7.52 2.70
N PRO A 4 1.90 8.43 3.44
CA PRO A 4 3.02 9.19 2.88
C PRO A 4 4.16 8.23 2.52
N ILE A 5 4.72 8.38 1.32
CA ILE A 5 5.81 7.53 0.83
C ILE A 5 7.11 8.32 0.87
N TRP A 6 8.15 7.71 1.42
CA TRP A 6 9.47 8.28 1.47
C TRP A 6 10.31 7.78 0.30
N CYS A 7 10.72 8.69 -0.56
CA CYS A 7 11.58 8.40 -1.69
C CYS A 7 13.01 8.87 -1.41
N ARG A 8 13.97 8.08 -1.87
CA ARG A 8 15.39 8.45 -1.90
C ARG A 8 15.84 8.85 -3.29
N LEU A 9 15.34 8.20 -4.33
CA LEU A 9 15.69 8.52 -5.71
C LEU A 9 14.52 9.22 -6.39
N ASP A 10 14.86 10.19 -7.24
CA ASP A 10 13.94 10.83 -8.15
C ASP A 10 13.51 9.85 -9.26
N ARG A 11 12.40 10.13 -9.93
CA ARG A 11 11.90 9.37 -11.09
C ARG A 11 11.64 10.38 -12.20
N PHE A 12 12.41 10.28 -13.27
CA PHE A 12 12.19 11.08 -14.47
C PHE A 12 12.06 10.22 -15.73
N TRP A 13 11.53 10.84 -16.78
CA TRP A 13 11.33 10.22 -18.10
C TRP A 13 12.64 10.02 -18.88
N PHE A 14 13.76 10.57 -18.41
CA PHE A 14 15.09 10.42 -19.03
C PHE A 14 16.08 9.82 -18.04
N GLU A 15 17.20 9.30 -18.52
CA GLU A 15 18.24 8.69 -17.68
C GLU A 15 18.89 9.70 -16.72
N HIS A 16 18.95 9.35 -15.43
CA HIS A 16 19.56 10.20 -14.41
C HIS A 16 20.11 9.36 -13.25
N PRO A 17 21.07 9.86 -12.46
CA PRO A 17 21.71 9.08 -11.39
C PRO A 17 20.83 8.94 -10.12
N GLY A 18 19.50 9.03 -10.25
CA GLY A 18 18.57 9.06 -9.12
C GLY A 18 18.54 10.39 -8.34
N VAL A 19 19.59 11.21 -8.39
CA VAL A 19 19.62 12.56 -7.80
C VAL A 19 19.87 13.58 -8.90
N ILE A 20 18.92 14.48 -9.13
CA ILE A 20 19.07 15.49 -10.18
C ILE A 20 20.03 16.57 -9.67
N PRO A 21 21.17 16.79 -10.37
CA PRO A 21 22.12 17.83 -9.99
C PRO A 21 21.42 19.19 -9.92
N GLN A 22 21.86 20.03 -8.98
CA GLN A 22 21.37 21.41 -8.80
C GLN A 22 19.92 21.53 -8.29
N THR A 23 19.26 20.43 -7.93
CA THR A 23 17.97 20.50 -7.22
C THR A 23 18.15 20.83 -5.75
N LEU A 24 17.17 21.54 -5.18
CA LEU A 24 17.12 21.86 -3.74
C LEU A 24 16.47 20.75 -2.90
N THR A 25 16.00 19.67 -3.54
CA THR A 25 15.28 18.58 -2.89
C THR A 25 16.23 17.77 -2.00
N LYS A 26 16.10 17.95 -0.69
CA LYS A 26 16.85 17.14 0.29
C LYS A 26 16.27 15.73 0.34
N GLN A 27 17.14 14.73 0.32
CA GLN A 27 16.77 13.33 0.41
C GLN A 27 16.95 12.80 1.84
N PRO A 28 16.09 11.87 2.31
CA PRO A 28 14.87 11.42 1.66
C PRO A 28 13.78 12.50 1.70
N PHE A 29 12.85 12.46 0.75
CA PHE A 29 11.70 13.37 0.70
C PHE A 29 10.39 12.58 0.67
N ILE A 30 9.29 13.23 1.03
CA ILE A 30 7.96 12.66 0.84
C ILE A 30 7.59 12.86 -0.62
N CYS A 31 7.52 11.76 -1.38
CA CYS A 31 7.18 11.82 -2.78
C CYS A 31 5.67 11.90 -2.99
N PRO A 32 5.22 12.59 -4.05
CA PRO A 32 3.83 12.50 -4.49
C PRO A 32 3.53 11.07 -4.97
N MET A 33 2.25 10.71 -5.02
CA MET A 33 1.85 9.31 -5.25
C MET A 33 2.18 8.82 -6.67
N ASP A 34 2.12 9.71 -7.66
CA ASP A 34 2.49 9.47 -9.07
C ASP A 34 3.99 9.20 -9.28
N HIS A 35 4.82 9.55 -8.29
CA HIS A 35 6.23 9.20 -8.28
C HIS A 35 6.47 7.69 -8.15
N VAL A 36 5.53 6.97 -7.52
CA VAL A 36 5.68 5.55 -7.17
C VAL A 36 4.64 4.67 -7.86
N PHE A 37 3.44 5.20 -8.12
CA PHE A 37 2.35 4.45 -8.74
C PHE A 37 1.95 5.03 -10.09
N GLU A 38 1.43 4.16 -10.96
CA GLU A 38 0.81 4.58 -12.23
C GLU A 38 -0.62 5.08 -11.95
N ILE A 39 -0.72 6.35 -11.56
CA ILE A 39 -2.00 6.95 -11.19
C ILE A 39 -3.03 6.96 -12.33
N SER A 40 -2.58 6.96 -13.59
CA SER A 40 -3.44 6.82 -14.77
C SER A 40 -4.14 5.46 -14.78
N GLU A 41 -3.37 4.38 -14.66
CA GLU A 41 -3.86 2.99 -14.56
C GLU A 41 -4.74 2.79 -13.32
N MET A 42 -4.41 3.46 -12.21
CA MET A 42 -5.24 3.43 -11.00
C MET A 42 -6.59 4.13 -11.20
N ALA A 43 -6.61 5.25 -11.95
CA ALA A 43 -7.82 6.02 -12.21
C ALA A 43 -8.72 5.38 -13.27
N GLU A 44 -8.13 4.61 -14.19
CA GLU A 44 -8.81 3.89 -15.26
C GLU A 44 -9.79 2.82 -14.75
N GLU A 45 -10.85 2.63 -15.53
CA GLU A 45 -11.85 1.58 -15.28
C GLU A 45 -11.38 0.25 -15.88
N LEU A 46 -10.54 -0.45 -15.13
CA LEU A 46 -10.07 -1.79 -15.50
C LEU A 46 -11.21 -2.82 -15.45
N LEU A 47 -11.20 -3.78 -16.37
CA LEU A 47 -12.21 -4.84 -16.51
C LEU A 47 -12.38 -5.65 -15.21
N GLY A 48 -13.58 -5.60 -14.62
CA GLY A 48 -13.86 -6.28 -13.34
C GLY A 48 -13.74 -7.81 -13.41
N GLU A 49 -13.88 -8.40 -14.59
CA GLU A 49 -13.69 -9.83 -14.80
C GLU A 49 -12.25 -10.26 -14.55
N GLU A 50 -11.25 -9.44 -14.93
CA GLU A 50 -9.83 -9.75 -14.80
C GLU A 50 -9.20 -9.10 -13.56
N PHE A 51 -9.62 -7.89 -13.21
CA PHE A 51 -8.99 -7.03 -12.20
C PHE A 51 -9.82 -6.88 -10.92
N GLY A 52 -11.01 -7.50 -10.86
CA GLY A 52 -11.90 -7.38 -9.72
C GLY A 52 -12.47 -5.96 -9.56
N PRO A 53 -13.12 -5.68 -8.41
CA PRO A 53 -13.81 -4.41 -8.21
C PRO A 53 -12.86 -3.20 -8.24
N ARG A 54 -13.38 -2.04 -8.64
CA ARG A 54 -12.63 -0.78 -8.61
C ARG A 54 -12.22 -0.43 -7.18
N ILE A 55 -10.97 0.02 -7.03
CA ILE A 55 -10.44 0.52 -5.76
C ILE A 55 -10.25 2.02 -5.90
N GLU A 56 -11.00 2.79 -5.11
CA GLU A 56 -10.80 4.23 -5.03
C GLU A 56 -9.62 4.56 -4.13
N PHE A 57 -8.86 5.59 -4.50
CA PHE A 57 -7.68 6.03 -3.77
C PHE A 57 -7.73 7.54 -3.53
N ARG A 58 -6.97 7.95 -2.51
CA ARG A 58 -6.73 9.35 -2.14
C ARG A 58 -5.29 9.43 -1.64
N GLU A 59 -4.58 10.51 -1.93
CA GLU A 59 -3.23 10.74 -1.39
C GLU A 59 -3.26 10.99 0.12
N TYR A 60 -2.10 10.85 0.77
CA TYR A 60 -1.94 11.02 2.22
C TYR A 60 -2.37 12.40 2.74
N SER A 61 -2.31 13.42 1.88
CA SER A 61 -2.68 14.80 2.20
C SER A 61 -4.20 15.01 2.31
N PHE A 62 -5.01 14.07 1.81
CA PHE A 62 -6.46 14.15 1.76
C PHE A 62 -7.09 14.43 3.14
N LEU A 63 -6.67 13.70 4.17
CA LEU A 63 -7.22 13.85 5.53
C LEU A 63 -6.81 15.17 6.20
N LYS A 64 -5.75 15.81 5.70
CA LYS A 64 -5.27 17.12 6.18
C LYS A 64 -5.87 18.30 5.41
N ASN A 65 -6.67 18.05 4.39
CA ASN A 65 -7.28 19.10 3.60
C ASN A 65 -8.27 19.91 4.47
N PRO A 66 -8.11 21.25 4.59
CA PRO A 66 -9.03 22.09 5.36
C PRO A 66 -10.49 21.97 4.89
N SER A 67 -10.71 21.77 3.59
CA SER A 67 -12.01 21.63 2.96
C SER A 67 -12.67 20.27 3.17
N LEU A 68 -11.99 19.30 3.80
CA LEU A 68 -12.60 18.01 4.12
C LEU A 68 -13.78 18.22 5.09
N PRO A 69 -14.97 17.69 4.80
CA PRO A 69 -16.11 17.80 5.69
C PRO A 69 -15.80 17.30 7.10
N LYS A 70 -16.27 18.04 8.10
CA LYS A 70 -16.06 17.74 9.52
C LYS A 70 -16.58 16.33 9.89
N GLU A 71 -17.70 15.92 9.29
CA GLU A 71 -18.29 14.59 9.46
C GLU A 71 -17.34 13.45 9.08
N VAL A 72 -16.50 13.63 8.05
CA VAL A 72 -15.51 12.63 7.66
C VAL A 72 -14.30 12.68 8.59
N ARG A 73 -13.86 13.89 8.95
CA ARG A 73 -12.68 14.10 9.82
C ARG A 73 -12.90 13.58 11.24
N GLU A 74 -14.12 13.62 11.74
CA GLU A 74 -14.46 13.18 13.10
C GLU A 74 -14.92 11.72 13.15
N SER A 75 -15.27 11.13 12.01
CA SER A 75 -15.68 9.72 11.90
C SER A 75 -14.45 8.83 11.66
N ILE A 76 -13.60 8.72 12.69
CA ILE A 76 -12.38 7.92 12.68
C ILE A 76 -12.47 6.82 13.74
N VAL A 77 -12.03 5.61 13.38
CA VAL A 77 -11.75 4.53 14.32
C VAL A 77 -10.32 4.04 14.16
N ASP A 78 -9.64 3.89 15.28
CA ASP A 78 -8.25 3.43 15.33
C ASP A 78 -8.19 1.90 15.39
N VAL A 79 -7.43 1.29 14.48
CA VAL A 79 -7.12 -0.13 14.47
C VAL A 79 -5.72 -0.36 15.03
N ARG A 80 -5.63 -1.24 16.03
CA ARG A 80 -4.38 -1.64 16.66
C ARG A 80 -4.09 -3.11 16.41
N ILE A 81 -2.92 -3.38 15.83
CA ILE A 81 -2.44 -4.74 15.64
C ILE A 81 -2.02 -5.36 16.98
N CYS A 82 -2.63 -6.49 17.33
CA CYS A 82 -2.43 -7.17 18.60
C CYS A 82 -1.15 -8.01 18.58
N LYS A 83 -0.17 -7.66 19.42
CA LYS A 83 1.13 -8.36 19.54
C LYS A 83 1.09 -9.63 20.43
N GLY A 84 -0.11 -10.04 20.89
CA GLY A 84 -0.30 -11.12 21.87
C GLY A 84 -1.73 -11.63 21.88
N ASN A 85 -2.27 -12.02 23.04
CA ASN A 85 -3.61 -12.59 23.15
C ASN A 85 -4.70 -11.61 22.65
N PHE A 86 -5.36 -11.97 21.54
CA PHE A 86 -6.40 -11.18 20.89
C PHE A 86 -7.53 -10.78 21.85
N THR A 87 -7.98 -11.69 22.71
CA THR A 87 -9.09 -11.46 23.66
C THR A 87 -8.79 -10.34 24.65
N SER A 88 -7.52 -10.13 25.01
CA SER A 88 -7.10 -9.03 25.88
C SER A 88 -6.94 -7.70 25.14
N CYS A 89 -6.58 -7.77 23.85
CA CYS A 89 -6.34 -6.63 22.98
C CYS A 89 -7.65 -6.01 22.47
N ASN A 90 -8.64 -6.85 22.12
CA ASN A 90 -9.95 -6.40 21.62
C ASN A 90 -10.84 -5.79 22.73
N LYS A 91 -10.52 -6.01 24.01
CA LYS A 91 -11.24 -5.42 25.15
C LYS A 91 -10.80 -3.99 25.49
N ASN A 92 -9.79 -3.45 24.79
CA ASN A 92 -9.19 -2.19 25.17
C ASN A 92 -9.81 -0.99 24.44
N LYS A 93 -10.50 -0.17 25.25
CA LYS A 93 -10.88 1.24 25.03
C LYS A 93 -11.97 1.51 23.99
N THR A 94 -12.93 2.32 24.41
CA THR A 94 -13.90 3.00 23.53
C THR A 94 -13.17 3.73 22.41
N GLY A 95 -13.51 3.41 21.15
CA GLY A 95 -12.93 4.05 19.96
C GLY A 95 -11.69 3.36 19.35
N GLN A 96 -11.27 2.20 19.88
CA GLN A 96 -10.19 1.40 19.31
C GLN A 96 -10.65 -0.03 18.99
N ILE A 97 -10.21 -0.55 17.83
CA ILE A 97 -10.43 -1.92 17.38
C ILE A 97 -9.11 -2.69 17.51
N GLY A 98 -9.11 -3.77 18.27
CA GLY A 98 -8.00 -4.73 18.25
C GLY A 98 -8.10 -5.62 17.02
N MET A 99 -7.04 -5.73 16.22
CA MET A 99 -6.96 -6.65 15.07
C MET A 99 -5.89 -7.71 15.33
N PRO A 100 -6.17 -9.01 15.11
CA PRO A 100 -5.16 -10.05 15.29
C PRO A 100 -4.03 -9.85 14.29
N LYS A 101 -2.78 -10.11 14.71
CA LYS A 101 -1.61 -9.98 13.84
C LYS A 101 -1.70 -10.86 12.60
N TYR A 102 -2.21 -12.08 12.75
CA TYR A 102 -2.45 -13.01 11.65
C TYR A 102 -3.95 -12.98 11.36
N ALA A 103 -4.35 -12.30 10.29
CA ALA A 103 -5.75 -12.16 9.92
C ALA A 103 -5.96 -12.58 8.46
N SER A 104 -7.01 -13.35 8.22
CA SER A 104 -7.53 -13.59 6.88
C SER A 104 -8.49 -12.47 6.46
N ASP A 105 -8.81 -12.42 5.17
CA ASP A 105 -9.84 -11.54 4.61
C ASP A 105 -11.17 -11.64 5.36
N LEU A 106 -11.65 -12.85 5.65
CA LEU A 106 -12.91 -13.08 6.36
C LEU A 106 -12.89 -12.51 7.78
N MET A 107 -11.78 -12.67 8.51
CA MET A 107 -11.63 -12.12 9.86
C MET A 107 -11.64 -10.59 9.84
N ILE A 108 -10.97 -9.99 8.86
CA ILE A 108 -10.94 -8.53 8.69
C ILE A 108 -12.35 -8.03 8.35
N ILE A 109 -13.05 -8.67 7.42
CA ILE A 109 -14.41 -8.31 7.02
C ILE A 109 -15.36 -8.41 8.22
N GLU A 110 -15.32 -9.51 8.97
CA GLU A 110 -16.17 -9.73 10.14
C GLU A 110 -15.93 -8.63 11.19
N LEU A 111 -14.66 -8.37 11.52
CA LEU A 111 -14.28 -7.38 12.53
C LEU A 111 -14.71 -5.96 12.13
N LEU A 112 -14.51 -5.58 10.87
CA LEU A 112 -14.84 -4.25 10.37
C LEU A 112 -16.33 -4.08 10.03
N SER A 113 -17.09 -5.18 9.94
CA SER A 113 -18.52 -5.15 9.59
C SER A 113 -19.37 -4.36 10.59
N SER A 114 -18.94 -4.27 11.85
CA SER A 114 -19.60 -3.51 12.91
C SER A 114 -19.33 -2.00 12.82
N TYR A 115 -18.43 -1.58 11.93
CA TYR A 115 -17.99 -0.20 11.76
C TYR A 115 -18.31 0.35 10.35
N LYS A 116 -19.28 -0.25 9.65
CA LYS A 116 -19.68 0.15 8.29
C LYS A 116 -20.10 1.63 8.16
N ASP A 117 -20.59 2.22 9.24
CA ASP A 117 -21.01 3.62 9.27
C ASP A 117 -19.85 4.61 9.50
N ILE A 118 -18.69 4.10 9.94
CA ILE A 118 -17.47 4.90 10.15
C ILE A 118 -16.83 5.24 8.80
N LYS A 119 -16.40 6.49 8.62
CA LYS A 119 -15.85 6.97 7.35
C LYS A 119 -14.36 6.68 7.18
N VAL A 120 -13.61 6.62 8.28
CA VAL A 120 -12.16 6.43 8.26
C VAL A 120 -11.76 5.35 9.26
N ILE A 121 -11.02 4.36 8.77
CA ILE A 121 -10.39 3.31 9.58
C ILE A 121 -8.89 3.56 9.51
N GLU A 122 -8.28 3.96 10.63
CA GLU A 122 -6.87 4.29 10.70
C GLU A 122 -6.08 3.17 11.37
N PHE A 123 -5.08 2.63 10.66
CA PHE A 123 -4.21 1.61 11.22
C PHE A 123 -3.03 2.28 11.92
N SER A 124 -2.92 2.05 13.23
CA SER A 124 -1.80 2.58 14.04
C SER A 124 -0.44 2.00 13.63
N SER A 125 -0.42 0.79 13.05
CA SER A 125 0.73 0.24 12.33
C SER A 125 0.28 -0.72 11.24
N MET A 126 1.12 -0.89 10.22
CA MET A 126 0.94 -1.87 9.14
C MET A 126 1.64 -3.19 9.44
N ASP A 127 1.83 -3.54 10.72
CA ASP A 127 2.47 -4.80 11.15
C ASP A 127 1.55 -6.02 11.02
N LEU A 128 0.45 -5.88 10.28
CA LEU A 128 -0.49 -6.96 10.00
C LEU A 128 0.17 -7.97 9.07
N ASP A 129 0.14 -9.23 9.47
CA ASP A 129 0.54 -10.37 8.65
C ASP A 129 -0.73 -10.91 7.97
N PHE A 130 -1.06 -10.31 6.82
CA PHE A 130 -2.25 -10.68 6.06
C PHE A 130 -2.06 -12.07 5.45
N HIS A 131 -2.87 -13.03 5.88
CA HIS A 131 -2.71 -14.44 5.52
C HIS A 131 -3.31 -14.81 4.15
N GLY A 132 -3.76 -13.81 3.39
CA GLY A 132 -4.34 -13.97 2.06
C GLY A 132 -5.86 -14.03 2.05
N PHE A 133 -6.40 -14.27 0.86
CA PHE A 133 -7.84 -14.33 0.63
C PHE A 133 -8.37 -15.76 0.78
N SER A 134 -9.60 -15.89 1.23
CA SER A 134 -10.33 -17.17 1.28
C SER A 134 -10.72 -17.68 -0.11
N ASP A 135 -10.87 -16.78 -1.07
CA ASP A 135 -11.22 -17.07 -2.47
C ASP A 135 -10.04 -16.76 -3.39
N ASN A 136 -9.41 -17.80 -3.91
CA ASN A 136 -8.25 -17.70 -4.80
C ASN A 136 -8.56 -16.89 -6.08
N THR A 137 -9.79 -16.94 -6.58
CA THR A 137 -10.18 -16.20 -7.79
C THR A 137 -10.19 -14.69 -7.49
N LYS A 138 -10.65 -14.30 -6.29
CA LYS A 138 -10.58 -12.89 -5.85
C LYS A 138 -9.14 -12.46 -5.62
N GLU A 139 -8.32 -13.33 -5.03
CA GLU A 139 -6.89 -13.04 -4.86
C GLU A 139 -6.21 -12.79 -6.20
N GLU A 140 -6.41 -13.65 -7.19
CA GLU A 140 -5.80 -13.52 -8.51
C GLU A 140 -6.20 -12.20 -9.17
N LYS A 141 -7.48 -11.86 -9.14
CA LYS A 141 -7.98 -10.59 -9.70
C LYS A 141 -7.40 -9.37 -9.00
N PHE A 142 -7.33 -9.39 -7.67
CA PHE A 142 -6.69 -8.34 -6.89
C PHE A 142 -5.20 -8.23 -7.24
N ARG A 143 -4.51 -9.37 -7.39
CA ARG A 143 -3.10 -9.41 -7.78
C ARG A 143 -2.86 -8.81 -9.16
N ASN A 144 -3.69 -9.16 -10.14
CA ASN A 144 -3.62 -8.60 -11.49
C ASN A 144 -3.80 -7.08 -11.45
N ARG A 145 -4.73 -6.56 -10.62
CA ARG A 145 -4.92 -5.11 -10.47
C ARG A 145 -3.70 -4.42 -9.88
N MET A 146 -3.15 -4.95 -8.79
CA MET A 146 -1.98 -4.35 -8.14
C MET A 146 -0.74 -4.34 -9.04
N LYS A 147 -0.56 -5.32 -9.92
CA LYS A 147 0.53 -5.32 -10.92
C LYS A 147 0.44 -4.16 -11.91
N ARG A 148 -0.76 -3.61 -12.13
CA ARG A 148 -0.95 -2.41 -12.98
C ARG A 148 -0.70 -1.11 -12.22
N TYR A 149 -0.80 -1.14 -10.89
CA TYR A 149 -0.67 0.08 -10.08
C TYR A 149 0.79 0.46 -9.85
N THR A 150 1.74 -0.48 -9.93
CA THR A 150 3.15 -0.16 -9.78
C THR A 150 3.73 0.45 -11.05
N SER A 151 4.58 1.46 -10.84
CA SER A 151 5.20 2.20 -11.92
C SER A 151 6.61 1.74 -12.27
N ALA A 152 7.10 2.29 -13.37
CA ALA A 152 8.51 2.27 -13.70
C ALA A 152 9.37 2.79 -12.54
N TRP A 153 10.19 1.91 -11.98
CA TRP A 153 11.23 2.22 -11.00
C TRP A 153 12.59 2.48 -11.68
N CYS A 154 13.31 3.46 -11.14
CA CYS A 154 14.72 3.74 -11.38
C CYS A 154 15.57 2.91 -10.37
N CYS A 155 16.83 2.56 -10.62
CA CYS A 155 17.74 2.85 -11.71
C CYS A 155 18.60 1.59 -11.89
N LEU A 156 18.66 1.05 -13.10
CA LEU A 156 19.62 0.01 -13.40
C LEU A 156 21.05 0.57 -13.24
N PRO A 157 22.03 -0.25 -12.82
CA PRO A 157 23.40 0.18 -12.80
C PRO A 157 23.84 0.61 -14.22
N PRO A 158 24.85 1.50 -14.35
CA PRO A 158 25.34 2.00 -15.63
C PRO A 158 25.82 0.90 -16.61
N SER A 159 25.96 -0.34 -16.15
CA SER A 159 26.27 -1.48 -17.02
C SER A 159 25.05 -2.00 -17.81
N MET A 160 23.88 -1.40 -17.64
CA MET A 160 22.59 -1.78 -18.25
C MET A 160 21.91 -0.56 -18.91
N ASP A 161 22.73 0.34 -19.47
CA ASP A 161 22.41 1.65 -20.07
C ASP A 161 21.37 1.61 -21.20
N ASP A 162 20.98 0.44 -21.71
CA ASP A 162 20.05 0.27 -22.82
C ASP A 162 18.59 0.01 -22.39
N LYS A 163 18.29 0.04 -21.08
CA LYS A 163 16.94 -0.17 -20.53
C LYS A 163 16.54 0.96 -19.58
N GLY A 164 15.99 2.04 -20.14
CA GLY A 164 15.67 3.28 -19.43
C GLY A 164 14.78 3.15 -18.17
N HIS A 165 13.96 2.10 -18.04
CA HIS A 165 13.10 1.88 -16.87
C HIS A 165 12.82 0.38 -16.62
N ILE A 166 12.71 -0.04 -15.36
CA ILE A 166 12.17 -1.36 -14.98
C ILE A 166 10.82 -1.17 -14.32
N TYR A 167 9.81 -1.96 -14.69
CA TYR A 167 8.56 -2.01 -13.93
C TYR A 167 8.75 -2.91 -12.71
N TYR A 168 8.48 -2.35 -11.54
CA TYR A 168 8.58 -3.11 -10.29
C TYR A 168 7.36 -4.04 -10.14
N ASP A 169 7.62 -5.35 -10.03
CA ASP A 169 6.59 -6.32 -9.62
C ASP A 169 6.53 -6.35 -8.09
N ILE A 170 5.43 -5.81 -7.54
CA ILE A 170 5.20 -5.74 -6.08
C ILE A 170 5.21 -7.10 -5.40
N TYR A 171 4.97 -8.17 -6.15
CA TYR A 171 4.94 -9.52 -5.61
C TYR A 171 6.31 -10.19 -5.57
N TRP A 172 7.34 -9.55 -6.12
CA TRP A 172 8.72 -10.04 -6.00
C TRP A 172 9.24 -10.02 -4.56
N ASP A 173 8.71 -9.10 -3.74
CA ASP A 173 9.08 -8.97 -2.32
C ASP A 173 8.28 -9.90 -1.39
N GLU A 174 7.37 -10.71 -1.93
CA GLU A 174 6.70 -11.73 -1.15
C GLU A 174 7.70 -12.77 -0.66
N LYS A 175 7.81 -12.92 0.66
CA LYS A 175 8.64 -13.97 1.24
C LYS A 175 8.07 -15.32 0.82
N PRO A 176 8.92 -16.26 0.34
CA PRO A 176 8.44 -17.59 0.00
C PRO A 176 7.78 -18.25 1.22
N LYS A 177 6.64 -18.91 0.99
CA LYS A 177 5.82 -19.56 2.03
C LYS A 177 6.57 -20.69 2.76
N SER A 178 7.70 -21.16 2.21
CA SER A 178 8.69 -22.01 2.87
C SER A 178 10.04 -21.30 2.90
N ILE A 179 10.69 -21.31 4.07
CA ILE A 179 12.10 -20.88 4.20
C ILE A 179 12.98 -21.96 3.56
N GLU A 180 12.95 -22.10 2.25
CA GLU A 180 14.11 -22.61 1.54
C GLU A 180 15.01 -21.41 1.27
N LYS A 181 16.09 -21.35 2.07
CA LYS A 181 17.19 -20.39 1.92
C LYS A 181 17.71 -20.40 0.47
N LYS A 182 17.15 -19.58 -0.39
CA LYS A 182 17.79 -19.22 -1.65
C LYS A 182 18.59 -17.96 -1.39
N ARG A 183 19.92 -18.15 -1.35
CA ARG A 183 20.92 -17.09 -1.30
C ARG A 183 20.60 -16.08 -2.38
N ILE A 184 20.38 -14.83 -1.99
CA ILE A 184 20.51 -13.69 -2.91
C ILE A 184 22.00 -13.61 -3.23
N VAL A 185 22.36 -13.99 -4.45
CA VAL A 185 23.66 -13.65 -5.02
C VAL A 185 23.45 -12.27 -5.64
N MET A 186 24.06 -11.26 -5.02
CA MET A 186 24.34 -9.98 -5.66
C MET A 186 25.58 -10.11 -6.52
#